data_AF-A0A844KV82-F1
#
_entry.id   AF-A0A844KV82-F1
#
_cell.length_a   1.000
_cell.length_b   1.000
_cell.length_c   1.000
_cell.angle_alpha   90.00
_cell.angle_beta   90.00
_cell.angle_gamma   90.00
#
_symmetry.space_group_name_H-M   'P 1'
#
loop_
_entity.id
_entity.type
_entity.pdbx_description
1 polymer ?
#
loop_
_entity_poly.entity_id
_entity_poly.type
_entity_poly.pdbx_seq_one_letter_code
_entity_poly.pdbx_strand_id
1 'polypeptide(L)'
;MANRSRINPVQFYLDDDKQYILDEKFKQSGMKSKSAFLRKLILYGYVYDVDYSYLRNYNTELGRISSSLNQIAKRINSTDHIYQEDMDEVKEVMNQVWHTQKSMLSKQPLIKR
;
A
#
# COMPACT_ATOMS: atom_id res chain seq x y z
N MET A 1 -32.97 15.13 -34.37
CA MET A 1 -32.27 14.66 -33.14
C MET A 1 -31.58 15.87 -32.52
N ALA A 2 -31.78 16.14 -31.22
CA ALA A 2 -31.20 17.32 -30.58
C ALA A 2 -29.67 17.30 -30.67
N ASN A 3 -29.04 18.42 -31.03
CA ASN A 3 -27.58 18.56 -31.06
C ASN A 3 -26.99 18.34 -29.66
N ARG A 4 -26.46 17.14 -29.43
CA ARG A 4 -25.79 16.78 -28.17
C ARG A 4 -24.33 17.22 -28.25
N SER A 5 -23.85 17.96 -27.25
CA SER A 5 -22.44 18.34 -27.13
C SER A 5 -21.52 17.19 -26.68
N ARG A 6 -22.09 16.11 -26.12
CA ARG A 6 -21.36 14.93 -25.64
C ARG A 6 -21.63 13.76 -26.58
N ILE A 7 -20.69 13.52 -27.49
CA ILE A 7 -20.84 12.55 -28.59
C ILE A 7 -20.08 11.23 -28.38
N ASN A 8 -19.07 11.19 -27.51
CA ASN A 8 -18.23 10.01 -27.29
C ASN A 8 -18.77 9.16 -26.13
N PRO A 9 -19.27 7.92 -26.38
CA PRO A 9 -19.68 7.01 -25.31
C PRO A 9 -18.45 6.34 -24.66
N VAL A 10 -18.53 6.11 -23.35
CA VAL A 10 -17.55 5.32 -22.58
C VAL A 10 -18.31 4.24 -21.84
N GLN A 11 -17.90 2.97 -22.03
CA GLN A 11 -18.52 1.81 -21.42
C GLN A 11 -17.44 0.95 -20.73
N PHE A 12 -17.73 0.49 -19.53
CA PHE A 12 -16.90 -0.44 -18.78
C PHE A 12 -17.81 -1.37 -17.95
N TYR A 13 -17.33 -2.57 -17.68
CA TYR A 13 -18.04 -3.59 -16.93
C TYR A 13 -17.49 -3.65 -15.51
N LEU A 14 -18.40 -3.74 -14.53
CA LEU A 14 -18.08 -3.89 -13.12
C LEU A 14 -18.62 -5.24 -12.65
N ASP A 15 -17.88 -5.89 -11.75
CA ASP A 15 -18.40 -6.96 -10.91
C ASP A 15 -19.27 -6.36 -9.78
N ASP A 16 -19.95 -7.23 -9.03
CA ASP A 16 -20.91 -6.82 -8.01
C ASP A 16 -20.28 -5.93 -6.92
N ASP A 17 -19.05 -6.25 -6.49
CA ASP A 17 -18.32 -5.48 -5.48
C ASP A 17 -17.98 -4.07 -5.99
N LYS A 18 -17.45 -3.95 -7.20
CA LYS A 18 -17.15 -2.64 -7.79
C LYS A 18 -18.42 -1.85 -8.05
N GLN A 19 -19.52 -2.51 -8.43
CA GLN A 19 -20.82 -1.87 -8.62
C GLN A 19 -21.35 -1.31 -7.30
N TYR A 20 -21.27 -2.08 -6.21
CA TYR A 20 -21.62 -1.64 -4.87
C TYR A 20 -20.80 -0.41 -4.43
N ILE A 21 -19.48 -0.45 -4.61
CA ILE A 21 -18.60 0.68 -4.27
C ILE A 21 -18.96 1.94 -5.08
N LEU A 22 -19.23 1.79 -6.38
CA LEU A 22 -19.65 2.91 -7.22
C LEU A 22 -20.97 3.52 -6.71
N ASP A 23 -21.92 2.69 -6.31
CA ASP A 23 -23.24 3.13 -5.83
C ASP A 23 -23.15 3.87 -4.51
N GLU A 24 -22.38 3.36 -3.56
CA GLU A 24 -22.17 4.04 -2.28
C GLU A 24 -21.46 5.38 -2.47
N LYS A 25 -20.40 5.43 -3.29
CA LYS A 25 -19.71 6.70 -3.59
C LYS A 25 -20.62 7.69 -4.31
N PHE A 26 -21.45 7.20 -5.23
CA PHE A 26 -22.43 8.05 -5.93
C PHE A 26 -23.46 8.61 -4.96
N LYS A 27 -24.03 7.80 -4.06
CA LYS A 27 -24.98 8.25 -3.02
C LYS A 27 -24.35 9.35 -2.17
N GLN A 28 -23.13 9.14 -1.69
CA GLN A 28 -22.39 10.11 -0.87
C GLN A 28 -22.09 11.42 -1.61
N SER A 29 -21.94 11.37 -2.94
CA SER A 29 -21.65 12.57 -3.73
C SER A 29 -22.81 13.58 -3.83
N GLY A 30 -24.05 13.15 -3.58
CA GLY A 30 -25.26 13.98 -3.73
C GLY A 30 -25.55 14.44 -5.17
N MET A 31 -24.89 13.86 -6.17
CA MET A 31 -25.01 14.31 -7.56
C MET A 31 -26.25 13.73 -8.24
N LYS A 32 -26.78 14.47 -9.24
CA LYS A 32 -28.04 14.11 -9.92
C LYS A 32 -27.97 12.85 -10.79
N SER A 33 -26.78 12.41 -11.20
CA SER A 33 -26.62 11.19 -11.99
C SER A 33 -25.22 10.60 -11.89
N LYS A 34 -25.12 9.27 -12.01
CA LYS A 34 -23.84 8.54 -12.07
C LYS A 34 -22.92 9.09 -13.15
N SER A 35 -23.46 9.44 -14.32
CA SER A 35 -22.65 10.03 -15.40
C SER A 35 -22.08 11.41 -15.04
N ALA A 36 -22.80 12.22 -14.26
CA ALA A 36 -22.27 13.50 -13.78
C ALA A 36 -21.17 13.30 -12.74
N PHE A 37 -21.37 12.33 -11.84
CA PHE A 37 -20.38 11.91 -10.86
C PHE A 37 -19.08 11.41 -11.50
N LEU A 38 -19.18 10.42 -12.39
CA LEU A 38 -18.04 9.86 -13.10
C LEU A 38 -17.30 10.92 -13.94
N ARG A 39 -18.01 11.80 -14.65
CA ARG A 39 -17.37 12.90 -15.39
C ARG A 39 -16.63 13.87 -14.47
N LYS A 40 -17.20 14.19 -13.29
CA LYS A 40 -16.52 15.04 -12.30
C LYS A 40 -15.24 14.37 -11.78
N LEU A 41 -15.28 13.06 -11.52
CA LEU A 41 -14.09 12.30 -11.14
C LEU A 41 -13.04 12.24 -12.25
N ILE A 42 -13.44 12.06 -13.50
CA ILE A 42 -12.49 12.03 -14.63
C ILE A 42 -11.84 13.41 -14.86
N LEU A 43 -12.60 14.50 -14.71
CA LEU A 43 -12.11 15.85 -14.98
C LEU A 43 -11.31 16.46 -13.83
N TYR A 44 -11.68 16.15 -12.58
CA TYR A 44 -11.12 16.80 -11.40
C TYR A 44 -10.48 15.81 -10.41
N GLY A 45 -10.58 14.51 -10.68
CA GLY A 45 -9.87 13.50 -9.90
C GLY A 45 -8.39 13.59 -10.19
N TYR A 46 -7.59 13.59 -9.13
CA TYR A 46 -6.14 13.48 -9.25
C TYR A 46 -5.79 12.03 -9.59
N VAL A 47 -5.05 11.83 -10.68
CA VAL A 47 -4.41 10.55 -10.98
C VAL A 47 -3.02 10.60 -10.34
N TYR A 48 -2.84 9.84 -9.27
CA TYR A 48 -1.54 9.65 -8.65
C TYR A 48 -0.91 8.39 -9.22
N ASP A 49 0.27 8.52 -9.80
CA ASP A 49 1.16 7.39 -10.00
C ASP A 49 1.95 7.19 -8.71
N VAL A 50 1.58 6.17 -7.94
CA VAL A 50 2.26 5.84 -6.68
C VAL A 50 3.19 4.68 -6.96
N ASP A 51 4.48 4.99 -7.13
CA ASP A 51 5.50 3.96 -7.28
C ASP A 51 5.72 3.25 -5.94
N TYR A 52 5.23 2.02 -5.82
CA TYR A 52 5.43 1.17 -4.64
C TYR A 52 6.69 0.28 -4.74
N SER A 53 7.59 0.49 -5.70
CA SER A 53 8.84 -0.25 -5.84
C SER A 53 9.66 -0.27 -4.53
N TYR A 54 9.63 0.82 -3.78
CA TYR A 54 10.31 0.93 -2.49
C TYR A 54 9.72 0.02 -1.41
N LEU A 55 8.41 -0.25 -1.41
CA LEU A 55 7.77 -1.18 -0.47
C LEU A 55 8.19 -2.62 -0.76
N ARG A 56 8.36 -2.97 -2.03
CA ARG A 56 8.86 -4.28 -2.43
C ARG A 56 10.26 -4.51 -1.90
N ASN A 57 11.15 -3.54 -2.08
CA ASN A 57 12.53 -3.60 -1.56
C ASN A 57 12.53 -3.68 -0.03
N TYR A 58 11.69 -2.89 0.65
CA TYR A 58 11.52 -2.95 2.10
C TYR A 58 11.13 -4.35 2.59
N ASN A 59 10.14 -4.99 1.95
CA ASN A 59 9.71 -6.34 2.31
C ASN A 59 10.82 -7.38 2.06
N THR A 60 11.64 -7.20 1.03
CA THR A 60 12.81 -8.06 0.79
C THR A 60 13.83 -7.95 1.92
N GLU A 61 14.16 -6.73 2.36
CA GLU A 61 15.11 -6.54 3.47
C GLU A 61 14.55 -7.08 4.79
N LEU A 62 13.27 -6.86 5.09
CA LEU A 62 12.62 -7.48 6.25
C LEU A 62 12.67 -9.01 6.20
N GLY A 63 12.47 -9.61 5.02
CA GLY A 63 12.57 -11.06 4.84
C GLY A 63 13.96 -11.60 5.18
N ARG A 64 15.02 -10.87 4.81
CA ARG A 64 16.41 -11.23 5.16
C ARG A 64 16.64 -11.16 6.66
N ILE A 65 16.19 -10.09 7.31
CA ILE A 65 16.27 -9.91 8.76
C ILE A 65 15.53 -11.04 9.49
N SER A 66 14.31 -11.37 9.05
CA SER A 66 13.53 -12.47 9.62
C SER A 66 14.26 -13.82 9.50
N SER A 67 14.97 -14.04 8.40
CA SER A 67 15.79 -15.25 8.21
C SER A 67 16.95 -15.29 9.20
N SER A 68 17.67 -14.18 9.39
CA SER A 68 18.77 -14.08 10.35
C SER A 68 18.29 -14.34 11.79
N LEU A 69 17.17 -13.75 12.21
CA LEU A 69 16.58 -14.03 13.53
C LEU A 69 16.20 -15.50 13.70
N ASN A 70 15.67 -16.13 12.65
CA ASN A 70 15.32 -17.55 12.69
C ASN A 70 16.56 -18.45 12.83
N GLN A 71 17.72 -18.04 12.30
CA GLN A 71 18.98 -18.77 12.50
C GLN A 71 19.44 -18.69 13.94
N ILE A 72 19.39 -17.50 14.56
CA ILE A 72 19.70 -17.32 15.99
C ILE A 72 18.76 -18.16 16.85
N ALA A 73 17.45 -18.12 16.56
CA ALA A 73 16.45 -18.93 17.27
C ALA A 73 16.74 -20.44 17.17
N LYS A 74 17.10 -20.93 15.97
CA LYS A 74 17.51 -22.33 15.79
C LYS A 74 18.77 -22.67 16.59
N ARG A 75 19.77 -21.78 16.62
CA ARG A 75 21.01 -21.98 17.38
C ARG A 75 20.70 -22.12 18.87
N ILE A 76 19.98 -21.16 19.44
CA ILE A 76 19.56 -21.17 20.85
C ILE A 76 18.77 -22.44 21.18
N ASN A 77 17.78 -22.80 20.36
CA ASN A 77 16.97 -24.01 20.57
C ASN A 77 17.77 -25.31 20.45
N SER A 78 18.91 -25.30 19.73
CA SER A 78 19.78 -26.47 19.58
C SER A 78 20.81 -26.63 20.69
N THR A 79 21.26 -25.52 21.28
CA THR A 79 22.26 -25.52 22.37
C THR A 79 21.64 -25.50 23.76
N ASP A 80 20.35 -25.18 23.87
CA ASP A 80 19.61 -24.99 25.14
C ASP A 80 20.29 -23.99 26.10
N HIS A 81 21.12 -23.11 25.53
CA HIS A 81 21.93 -22.10 26.20
C HIS A 81 21.90 -20.82 25.36
N ILE A 82 21.72 -19.67 26.02
CA ILE A 82 21.73 -18.34 25.40
C ILE A 82 23.12 -17.73 25.61
N TYR A 83 23.87 -17.54 24.54
CA TYR A 83 25.15 -16.84 24.60
C TYR A 83 24.94 -15.33 24.50
N GLN A 84 25.83 -14.56 25.13
CA GLN A 84 25.77 -13.09 25.04
C GLN A 84 25.95 -12.60 23.60
N GLU A 85 26.74 -13.32 22.82
CA GLU A 85 26.93 -13.12 21.38
C GLU A 85 25.61 -13.25 20.59
N ASP A 86 24.74 -14.23 20.91
CA ASP A 86 23.40 -14.34 20.32
C ASP A 86 22.57 -13.08 20.59
N MET A 87 22.63 -12.58 21.84
CA MET A 87 21.87 -11.40 22.24
C MET A 87 22.39 -10.11 21.60
N ASP A 88 23.70 -10.00 21.38
CA ASP A 88 24.29 -8.86 20.69
C ASP A 88 23.98 -8.90 19.19
N GLU A 89 23.95 -10.09 18.57
CA GLU A 89 23.54 -10.29 17.18
C GLU A 89 22.05 -9.92 16.98
N VAL A 90 21.16 -10.28 17.92
CA VAL A 90 19.75 -9.86 17.91
C VAL A 90 19.62 -8.33 18.00
N LYS A 91 20.37 -7.66 18.88
CA LYS A 91 20.34 -6.19 19.01
C LYS A 91 20.76 -5.52 17.71
N GLU A 92 21.78 -6.05 17.04
CA GLU A 92 22.26 -5.50 15.77
C GLU A 92 21.22 -5.68 14.65
N VAL A 93 20.61 -6.85 14.56
CA VAL A 93 19.50 -7.10 13.62
C VAL A 93 18.31 -6.17 13.91
N MET A 94 18.00 -5.90 15.17
CA MET A 94 16.94 -4.96 15.55
C MET A 94 17.26 -3.51 15.15
N ASN A 95 18.51 -3.08 15.24
CA ASN A 95 18.95 -1.78 14.73
C ASN A 95 18.75 -1.67 13.21
N GLN A 96 19.02 -2.75 12.47
CA GLN A 96 18.79 -2.79 11.01
C GLN A 96 17.30 -2.67 10.66
N VAL A 97 16.41 -3.33 11.42
CA VAL A 97 14.95 -3.16 11.28
C VAL A 97 14.57 -1.70 11.47
N TRP A 98 15.05 -1.08 12.55
CA TRP A 98 14.75 0.30 12.90
C TRP A 98 15.19 1.30 11.82
N HIS A 99 16.40 1.12 11.27
CA HIS A 99 16.89 1.94 10.17
C HIS A 99 16.07 1.76 8.89
N THR A 100 15.72 0.52 8.57
CA THR A 100 14.94 0.18 7.37
C THR A 100 13.52 0.75 7.46
N GLN A 101 12.89 0.65 8.64
CA GLN A 101 11.57 1.23 8.91
C GLN A 101 11.59 2.77 8.85
N LYS A 102 12.59 3.43 9.45
CA LYS A 102 12.75 4.89 9.35
C LYS A 102 12.91 5.36 7.91
N SER A 103 13.74 4.65 7.13
CA SER A 103 13.93 4.93 5.71
C SER A 103 12.62 4.81 4.93
N MET A 104 11.83 3.76 5.18
CA MET A 104 10.51 3.59 4.58
C MET A 104 9.55 4.74 4.93
N LEU A 105 9.44 5.10 6.21
CA LEU A 105 8.55 6.17 6.66
C LEU A 105 8.93 7.54 6.08
N SER A 106 10.22 7.79 5.87
CA SER A 106 10.69 9.04 5.25
C SER A 106 10.28 9.19 3.78
N LYS A 107 10.03 8.07 3.09
CA LYS A 107 9.61 8.03 1.68
C LYS A 107 8.10 7.97 1.51
N GLN A 108 7.35 7.88 2.61
CA GLN A 108 5.91 7.85 2.54
C GLN A 108 5.39 9.21 2.07
N PRO A 109 4.58 9.28 1.00
CA PRO A 109 3.98 10.54 0.59
C PRO A 109 3.12 11.06 1.75
N LEU A 110 3.54 12.19 2.33
CA LEU A 110 2.79 12.86 3.39
C LEU A 110 1.46 13.31 2.80
N ILE A 111 0.38 12.60 3.11
CA ILE A 111 -0.96 13.17 3.03
C ILE A 111 -1.04 14.19 4.17
N LYS A 112 -0.54 15.41 3.94
CA LYS A 112 -0.84 16.53 4.82
C LYS A 112 -2.37 16.71 4.80
N ARG A 113 -2.98 16.58 5.98
CA ARG A 113 -4.38 16.96 6.20
C ARG A 113 -4.54 18.47 6.04
#